data_AF-A0A0C9Y9U0-F1
#
_entry.id   AF-A0A0C9Y9U0-F1
#
_cell.length_a   1.000
_cell.length_b   1.000
_cell.length_c   1.000
_cell.angle_alpha   90.00
_cell.angle_beta   90.00
_cell.angle_gamma   90.00
#
_symmetry.space_group_name_H-M   'P 1'
#
loop_
_entity.id
_entity.type
_entity.pdbx_description
1 polymer ?
#
loop_
_entity_poly.entity_id
_entity_poly.type
_entity_poly.pdbx_seq_one_letter_code
_entity_poly.pdbx_strand_id
1 'polypeptide(L)' 'GTYFDVPGPDIVGPYYLVTKGTWIGVLATWTRTAPYVNGVKGVCYVGVPSVKEGVERMIRAIELGE' A
#
# COMPACT_ATOMS: atom_id res chain seq x y z
N GLY A 1 6.04 16.36 -3.31
CA GLY A 1 6.85 15.17 -2.99
C GLY A 1 5.93 14.10 -2.47
N THR A 2 6.08 12.87 -2.93
CA THR A 2 5.22 11.75 -2.53
C THR A 2 5.79 11.14 -1.24
N TYR A 3 4.96 10.95 -0.21
CA TYR A 3 5.34 10.47 1.12
C TYR A 3 4.80 9.04 1.31
N PHE A 4 5.66 8.13 1.78
CA PHE A 4 5.37 6.68 1.82
C PHE A 4 5.64 6.17 3.23
N ASP A 5 4.61 5.62 3.89
CA ASP A 5 4.77 4.88 5.15
C ASP A 5 5.04 3.42 4.77
N VAL A 6 6.23 2.92 5.12
CA VAL A 6 6.63 1.53 4.93
C VAL A 6 6.79 0.91 6.32
N PRO A 7 6.12 -0.20 6.63
CA PRO A 7 6.23 -0.83 7.94
C PRO A 7 7.65 -1.30 8.20
N GLY A 8 8.09 -1.18 9.46
CA GLY A 8 9.39 -1.66 9.90
C GLY A 8 9.54 -3.18 9.75
N PRO A 9 10.78 -3.70 9.71
CA PRO A 9 11.08 -5.09 9.40
C PRO A 9 10.51 -6.12 10.38
N ASP A 10 10.10 -5.67 11.57
CA ASP A 10 9.58 -6.51 12.65
C ASP A 10 8.07 -6.76 12.58
N ILE A 11 7.34 -6.03 11.72
CA ILE A 11 5.88 -6.16 11.65
C ILE A 11 5.49 -7.28 10.70
N VAL A 12 5.13 -8.43 11.27
CA VAL A 12 4.59 -9.57 10.51
C VAL A 12 3.19 -9.24 9.98
N GLY A 13 2.96 -9.56 8.71
CA GLY A 13 1.74 -9.22 7.96
C GLY A 13 0.43 -9.80 8.52
N PRO A 14 -0.71 -9.46 7.89
CA PRO A 14 -0.87 -9.15 6.46
C PRO A 14 -0.44 -7.73 6.06
N TYR A 15 0.12 -7.62 4.84
CA TYR A 15 0.51 -6.35 4.22
C TYR A 15 -0.46 -5.97 3.09
N TYR A 16 -0.71 -4.68 2.94
CA TYR A 16 -1.63 -4.14 1.95
C TYR A 16 -0.92 -3.06 1.15
N LEU A 17 -0.80 -3.26 -0.16
CA LEU A 17 -0.35 -2.25 -1.09
C LEU A 17 -1.57 -1.44 -1.55
N VAL A 18 -1.54 -0.12 -1.37
CA VAL A 18 -2.50 0.81 -1.96
C VAL A 18 -1.80 1.54 -3.10
N THR A 19 -2.27 1.37 -4.33
CA THR A 19 -1.70 2.00 -5.53
C THR A 19 -2.48 3.24 -5.96
N LYS A 20 -3.74 3.36 -5.54
CA LYS A 20 -4.61 4.48 -5.91
C LYS A 20 -5.55 4.79 -4.75
N GLY A 21 -5.66 6.06 -4.36
CA GLY A 21 -6.51 6.49 -3.26
C GLY A 21 -5.95 7.71 -2.54
N THR A 22 -6.44 7.97 -1.32
CA THR A 22 -5.96 9.07 -0.47
C THR A 22 -4.55 8.81 0.08
N TRP A 23 -4.12 7.55 0.08
CA TRP A 23 -2.80 7.11 0.52
C TRP A 23 -2.22 6.12 -0.48
N ILE A 24 -0.96 6.30 -0.88
CA ILE A 24 -0.25 5.38 -1.79
C ILE A 24 0.94 4.82 -0.99
N GLY A 25 0.97 3.52 -0.76
CA GLY A 25 2.00 2.90 0.10
C GLY A 25 1.70 1.44 0.45
N VAL A 26 2.69 0.79 1.08
CA VAL A 26 2.53 -0.55 1.65
C VAL A 26 2.27 -0.40 3.14
N LEU A 27 1.08 -0.78 3.61
CA LEU A 27 0.68 -0.67 5.01
C LEU A 27 0.68 -2.06 5.65
N ALA A 28 1.19 -2.14 6.89
CA ALA A 28 0.99 -3.34 7.70
C ALA A 28 -0.33 -3.24 8.47
N THR A 29 -1.11 -4.32 8.42
CA THR A 29 -2.45 -4.50 9.03
C THR A 29 -3.62 -3.80 8.32
N TRP A 30 -4.79 -4.42 8.43
CA TRP A 30 -6.04 -3.85 7.93
C TRP A 30 -6.45 -2.60 8.73
N THR A 31 -6.21 -2.54 10.03
CA THR A 31 -6.57 -1.39 10.88
C THR A 31 -5.94 -0.08 10.39
N ARG A 32 -4.69 -0.12 9.91
CA ARG A 32 -4.02 1.05 9.31
C ARG A 32 -4.48 1.30 7.87
N THR A 33 -4.90 0.27 7.15
CA THR A 33 -5.28 0.35 5.72
C THR A 33 -6.71 0.83 5.51
N ALA A 34 -7.65 0.29 6.30
CA ALA A 34 -9.08 0.56 6.27
C ALA A 34 -9.46 2.05 6.13
N PRO A 35 -8.89 3.00 6.90
CA PRO A 35 -9.27 4.41 6.78
C PRO A 35 -8.91 5.05 5.44
N TYR A 36 -7.95 4.50 4.70
CA TYR A 36 -7.49 5.04 3.42
C TYR A 36 -8.16 4.37 2.21
N VAL A 37 -8.84 3.25 2.43
CA VAL A 37 -9.48 2.48 1.35
C VAL A 37 -10.99 2.44 1.46
N ASN A 38 -11.56 2.40 2.67
CA ASN A 38 -13.01 2.34 2.83
C ASN A 38 -13.64 3.70 2.51
N GLY A 39 -14.60 3.71 1.59
CA GLY A 39 -15.33 4.92 1.18
C GLY A 39 -14.58 5.83 0.20
N VAL A 40 -13.35 5.47 -0.20
CA VAL A 40 -12.58 6.22 -1.21
C VAL A 40 -12.94 5.74 -2.61
N LYS A 41 -13.57 6.62 -3.40
CA LYS A 41 -13.99 6.29 -4.77
C LYS A 41 -12.77 6.05 -5.67
N GLY A 42 -12.75 4.88 -6.33
CA GLY A 42 -11.68 4.51 -7.26
C GLY A 42 -10.38 4.10 -6.56
N VAL A 43 -10.43 3.70 -5.29
CA VAL A 43 -9.27 3.13 -4.60
C VAL A 43 -8.87 1.78 -5.23
N CYS A 44 -7.57 1.55 -5.35
CA CYS A 44 -7.00 0.24 -5.69
C CYS A 44 -6.06 -0.21 -4.57
N TYR A 45 -6.36 -1.37 -3.98
CA TYR A 45 -5.48 -2.01 -3.00
C TYR A 45 -5.36 -3.51 -3.27
N VAL A 46 -4.24 -4.10 -2.87
CA VAL A 46 -3.96 -5.53 -3.01
C VAL A 46 -3.18 -6.04 -1.81
N GLY A 47 -3.53 -7.23 -1.32
CA GLY A 47 -2.76 -7.92 -0.30
C GLY A 47 -1.44 -8.43 -0.88
N VAL A 48 -0.33 -8.24 -0.18
CA VAL A 48 1.00 -8.70 -0.61
C VAL A 48 1.66 -9.56 0.45
N PRO A 49 2.44 -10.59 0.05
CA PRO A 49 3.04 -11.53 1.01
C PRO A 49 4.21 -10.92 1.80
N SER A 50 4.77 -9.81 1.34
CA SER A 50 5.93 -9.16 1.96
C SER A 50 5.99 -7.68 1.60
N VAL A 51 6.62 -6.89 2.48
CA VAL A 51 6.89 -5.47 2.23
C VAL A 51 7.67 -5.27 0.94
N LYS A 52 8.72 -6.08 0.73
CA LYS A 52 9.55 -6.04 -0.48
C LYS A 52 8.72 -6.16 -1.75
N GLU A 53 7.86 -7.17 -1.84
CA GLU A 53 7.02 -7.37 -3.02
C GLU A 53 5.97 -6.25 -3.18
N GLY A 54 5.45 -5.72 -2.07
CA GLY A 54 4.60 -4.52 -2.09
C GLY A 54 5.30 -3.32 -2.71
N VAL A 55 6.56 -3.07 -2.30
CA VAL A 55 7.36 -1.96 -2.82
C VAL A 55 7.71 -2.15 -4.30
N GLU A 56 8.09 -3.37 -4.72
CA GLU A 56 8.38 -3.66 -6.13
C GLU A 56 7.15 -3.42 -7.02
N ARG A 57 5.98 -3.91 -6.61
CA ARG A 57 4.72 -3.66 -7.32
C ARG A 57 4.33 -2.19 -7.32
N MET A 58 4.62 -1.48 -6.24
CA MET A 58 4.36 -0.05 -6.12
C MET A 58 5.20 0.76 -7.10
N ILE A 59 6.51 0.51 -7.17
CA ILE A 59 7.42 1.18 -8.12
C ILE A 59 6.92 0.94 -9.55
N ARG A 60 6.55 -0.30 -9.87
CA ARG A 60 6.00 -0.64 -11.17
C ARG A 60 4.71 0.11 -11.50
N ALA A 61 3.81 0.27 -10.55
CA ALA A 61 2.58 1.05 -10.73
C ALA A 61 2.88 2.53 -11.01
N ILE A 62 3.90 3.10 -10.33
CA ILE A 62 4.37 4.47 -10.59
C ILE A 62 4.96 4.60 -12.00
N GLU A 63 5.78 3.63 -12.43
CA GLU A 63 6.35 3.61 -13.79
C GLU A 63 5.28 3.50 -14.88
N LEU A 64 4.17 2.81 -14.59
CA LEU A 64 3.02 2.67 -15.49
C LEU A 64 2.06 3.86 -15.46
N GLY A 65 2.21 4.78 -14.51
CA GLY A 65 1.36 5.96 -14.36
C GLY A 65 -0.04 5.68 -13.80
N GLU A 66 -0.17 4.63 -12.97
CA GLU A 66 -1.45 4.22 -12.35
C GLU A 66 -1.92 5.10 -11.17
#